data_AF-A0A2K3K879-F1
#
_entry.id   AF-A0A2K3K879-F1
#
_cell.length_a   1.000
_cell.length_b   1.000
_cell.length_c   1.000
_cell.angle_alpha   90.00
_cell.angle_beta   90.00
_cell.angle_gamma   90.00
#
_symmetry.space_group_name_H-M   'P 1'
#
loop_
_entity.id
_entity.type
_entity.pdbx_description
1 polymer ?
#
loop_
_entity_poly.entity_id
_entity_poly.type
_entity_poly.pdbx_seq_one_letter_code
_entity_poly.pdbx_strand_id
1 'polypeptide(L)'
;MDGTPLGANFGDCTSDVPKNSTFKRGDTVSVTFWSACPRNDLMTEGTFSLVEYLQGKDTWVPAYDDDDFCVRFKWSRPFKLSTHSKAAIEWRIPQDVASGVYRIKHFGAAKGLLGSIRHFT
;
A
#
# COMPACT_ATOMS: atom_id res chain seq x y z
N MET A 1 17.29 -7.90 7.46
CA MET A 1 16.87 -8.47 6.17
C MET A 1 15.38 -8.68 6.27
N ASP A 2 14.68 -8.38 5.18
CA ASP A 2 13.26 -8.61 5.03
C ASP A 2 13.02 -9.86 4.19
N GLY A 3 11.90 -10.53 4.43
CA GLY A 3 11.47 -11.68 3.65
C GLY A 3 9.96 -11.73 3.54
N THR A 4 9.49 -12.58 2.64
CA THR A 4 8.08 -12.95 2.46
C THR A 4 7.93 -14.46 2.64
N PRO A 5 6.72 -14.97 2.91
CA PRO A 5 6.46 -16.39 2.86
C PRO A 5 6.84 -16.99 1.49
N LEU A 6 7.14 -18.29 1.48
CA LEU A 6 7.42 -19.02 0.25
C LEU A 6 6.25 -18.86 -0.74
N GLY A 7 6.57 -18.43 -1.97
CA GLY A 7 5.58 -18.22 -3.03
C GLY A 7 4.90 -16.85 -3.04
N ALA A 8 5.25 -15.94 -2.12
CA ALA A 8 4.81 -14.55 -2.13
C ALA A 8 5.97 -13.60 -2.44
N ASN A 9 5.68 -12.47 -3.07
CA ASN A 9 6.59 -11.38 -3.34
C ASN A 9 6.29 -10.17 -2.44
N PHE A 10 7.26 -9.28 -2.30
CA PHE A 10 6.98 -7.95 -1.75
C PHE A 10 6.03 -7.21 -2.70
N GLY A 11 5.03 -6.52 -2.14
CA GLY A 11 3.96 -5.88 -2.91
C GLY A 11 2.75 -6.77 -3.16
N ASP A 12 2.81 -8.07 -2.89
CA ASP A 12 1.63 -8.94 -3.06
C ASP A 12 0.51 -8.56 -2.07
N CYS A 13 -0.72 -8.43 -2.59
CA CYS A 13 -1.91 -8.19 -1.79
C CYS A 13 -2.30 -9.44 -1.00
N THR A 14 -2.39 -9.31 0.33
CA THR A 14 -2.74 -10.39 1.27
C THR A 14 -4.17 -10.29 1.80
N SER A 15 -4.77 -9.11 1.72
CA SER A 15 -6.16 -8.85 2.08
C SER A 15 -6.66 -7.70 1.21
N ASP A 16 -7.58 -8.02 0.32
CA ASP A 16 -8.22 -7.07 -0.59
C ASP A 16 -9.65 -6.78 -0.13
N VAL A 17 -10.27 -5.75 -0.72
CA VAL A 17 -11.70 -5.51 -0.60
C VAL A 17 -12.49 -6.68 -1.22
N PRO A 18 -13.73 -6.95 -0.77
CA PRO A 18 -14.58 -7.94 -1.42
C PRO A 18 -14.74 -7.64 -2.92
N LYS A 19 -14.77 -8.68 -3.74
CA LYS A 19 -14.98 -8.53 -5.19
C LYS A 19 -16.30 -7.82 -5.46
N ASN A 20 -16.31 -6.92 -6.46
CA ASN A 20 -17.47 -6.13 -6.86
C ASN A 20 -18.08 -5.30 -5.71
N SER A 21 -17.25 -4.84 -4.77
CA SER A 21 -17.67 -3.92 -3.72
C SER A 21 -17.78 -2.48 -4.24
N THR A 22 -18.72 -1.74 -3.66
CA THR A 22 -18.86 -0.29 -3.82
C THR A 22 -18.89 0.35 -2.45
N PHE A 23 -18.19 1.47 -2.32
CA PHE A 23 -18.08 2.23 -1.08
C PHE A 23 -18.66 3.63 -1.28
N LYS A 24 -19.03 4.26 -0.17
CA LYS A 24 -19.59 5.62 -0.12
C LYS A 24 -18.58 6.58 0.47
N ARG A 25 -18.78 7.86 0.18
CA ARG A 25 -18.11 8.97 0.86
C ARG A 25 -18.19 8.80 2.38
N GLY A 26 -17.06 8.93 3.06
CA GLY A 26 -16.93 8.72 4.50
C GLY A 26 -16.65 7.29 4.93
N ASP A 27 -16.81 6.29 4.06
CA ASP A 27 -16.39 4.91 4.36
C ASP A 27 -14.86 4.84 4.49
N THR A 28 -14.38 3.82 5.18
CA THR A 28 -12.95 3.50 5.25
C THR A 28 -12.68 2.19 4.53
N VAL A 29 -11.82 2.25 3.52
CA VAL A 29 -11.31 1.08 2.80
C VAL A 29 -9.96 0.71 3.39
N SER A 30 -9.68 -0.59 3.52
CA SER A 30 -8.39 -1.09 3.99
C SER A 30 -7.94 -2.26 3.13
N VAL A 31 -6.70 -2.20 2.65
CA VAL A 31 -6.02 -3.28 1.93
C VAL A 31 -4.68 -3.56 2.59
N THR A 32 -4.20 -4.80 2.55
CA THR A 32 -2.96 -5.19 3.23
C THR A 32 -2.02 -5.94 2.30
N PHE A 33 -0.77 -5.52 2.25
CA PHE A 33 0.27 -6.08 1.39
C PHE A 33 1.38 -6.75 2.19
N TRP A 34 2.07 -7.72 1.59
CA TRP A 34 3.40 -8.12 2.04
C TRP A 34 4.38 -6.96 1.81
N SER A 35 5.13 -6.60 2.85
CA SER A 35 5.98 -5.42 2.85
C SER A 35 7.31 -5.67 3.54
N ALA A 36 8.14 -4.64 3.60
CA ALA A 36 9.45 -4.61 4.24
C ALA A 36 9.53 -3.47 5.26
N CYS A 37 10.60 -3.42 6.06
CA CYS A 37 10.78 -2.34 7.04
C CYS A 37 10.87 -0.96 6.36
N PRO A 38 10.01 0.03 6.70
CA PRO A 38 10.02 1.36 6.08
C PRO A 38 11.26 2.20 6.45
N ARG A 39 12.17 1.65 7.26
CA ARG A 39 13.47 2.27 7.54
C ARG A 39 14.55 1.90 6.51
N ASN A 40 14.24 1.00 5.59
CA ASN A 40 15.17 0.66 4.51
C ASN A 40 15.32 1.81 3.51
N ASP A 41 14.22 2.54 3.27
CA ASP A 41 14.17 3.77 2.50
C ASP A 41 13.00 4.60 3.06
N LEU A 42 13.24 5.89 3.32
CA LEU A 42 12.22 6.79 3.84
C LEU A 42 11.22 7.25 2.77
N MET A 43 11.49 6.95 1.50
CA MET A 43 10.69 7.38 0.35
C MET A 43 10.54 8.91 0.32
N THR A 44 11.60 9.65 0.65
CA THR A 44 11.59 11.13 0.64
C THR A 44 11.29 11.65 -0.77
N GLU A 45 10.36 12.59 -0.88
CA GLU A 45 9.77 13.05 -2.16
C GLU A 45 9.11 11.95 -3.00
N GLY A 46 8.83 10.80 -2.39
CA GLY A 46 8.03 9.71 -2.94
C GLY A 46 6.87 9.38 -2.00
N THR A 47 6.32 8.18 -2.13
CA THR A 47 5.19 7.73 -1.31
C THR A 47 5.27 6.23 -1.02
N PHE A 48 4.77 5.79 0.14
CA PHE A 48 4.52 4.38 0.43
C PHE A 48 3.18 3.89 -0.12
N SER A 49 2.24 4.78 -0.44
CA SER A 49 0.85 4.42 -0.73
C SER A 49 0.20 5.40 -1.71
N LEU A 50 -0.40 4.88 -2.78
CA LEU A 50 -1.18 5.67 -3.73
C LEU A 50 -2.62 5.17 -3.80
N VAL A 51 -3.58 6.09 -3.75
CA VAL A 51 -4.94 5.86 -4.24
C VAL A 51 -5.00 6.42 -5.65
N GLU A 52 -5.22 5.55 -6.62
CA GLU A 52 -5.28 5.92 -8.03
C GLU A 52 -6.72 5.86 -8.53
N TYR A 53 -7.10 6.82 -9.37
CA TYR A 53 -8.39 6.90 -10.06
C TYR A 53 -8.28 6.36 -11.49
N LEU A 54 -9.26 5.58 -11.92
CA LEU A 54 -9.35 5.12 -13.31
C LEU A 54 -9.94 6.23 -14.20
N GLN A 55 -9.10 6.85 -15.02
CA GLN A 55 -9.49 7.79 -16.05
C GLN A 55 -9.68 7.06 -17.39
N GLY A 56 -10.87 7.17 -17.98
CA GLY A 56 -11.18 6.48 -19.24
C GLY A 56 -11.31 4.98 -19.04
N LYS A 57 -10.54 4.19 -19.81
CA LYS A 57 -10.66 2.71 -19.82
C LYS A 57 -9.53 1.99 -19.08
N ASP A 58 -8.32 2.54 -19.11
CA ASP A 58 -7.10 1.84 -18.69
C ASP A 58 -6.04 2.75 -18.07
N THR A 59 -6.29 4.06 -18.01
CA THR A 59 -5.32 5.02 -17.48
C THR A 59 -5.59 5.25 -16.00
N TRP A 60 -4.65 4.87 -15.15
CA TRP A 60 -4.69 5.12 -13.70
C TRP A 60 -3.89 6.36 -13.37
N VAL A 61 -4.51 7.31 -12.68
CA VAL A 61 -3.86 8.57 -12.26
C VAL A 61 -3.84 8.68 -10.75
N PRO A 62 -2.75 9.21 -10.14
CA PRO A 62 -2.71 9.60 -8.74
C PRO A 62 -3.90 10.49 -8.35
N ALA A 63 -4.59 10.13 -7.26
CA ALA A 63 -5.67 10.93 -6.69
C ALA A 63 -5.39 11.34 -5.24
N TYR A 64 -4.81 10.42 -4.45
CA TYR A 64 -4.35 10.69 -3.08
C TYR A 64 -3.10 9.88 -2.79
N ASP A 65 -2.24 10.37 -1.91
CA ASP A 65 -1.07 9.62 -1.43
C ASP A 65 -0.94 9.71 0.10
N ASP A 66 0.19 9.25 0.66
CA ASP A 66 0.41 9.18 2.10
C ASP A 66 0.75 10.52 2.79
N ASP A 67 0.79 11.64 2.05
CA ASP A 67 0.77 12.99 2.61
C ASP A 67 -0.65 13.54 2.84
N ASP A 68 -1.66 12.92 2.22
CA ASP A 68 -3.07 13.25 2.42
C ASP A 68 -3.62 12.68 3.73
N PHE A 69 -4.32 13.52 4.51
CA PHE A 69 -4.95 13.10 5.78
C PHE A 69 -5.92 11.91 5.66
N CYS A 70 -6.43 11.64 4.46
CA CYS A 70 -7.35 10.53 4.20
C CYS A 70 -6.66 9.19 3.97
N VAL A 71 -5.35 9.17 3.73
CA VAL A 71 -4.58 7.93 3.52
C VAL A 71 -3.73 7.66 4.75
N ARG A 72 -3.65 6.40 5.18
CA ARG A 72 -2.80 5.99 6.29
C ARG A 72 -2.02 4.76 5.91
N PHE A 73 -0.70 4.89 5.90
CA PHE A 73 0.22 3.77 5.85
C PHE A 73 0.49 3.23 7.26
N LYS A 74 0.16 1.96 7.50
CA LYS A 74 0.40 1.27 8.78
C LYS A 74 1.29 0.05 8.57
N TRP A 75 2.55 0.16 9.00
CA TRP A 75 3.47 -0.96 8.99
C TRP A 75 3.37 -1.80 10.27
N SER A 76 3.42 -3.12 10.13
CA SER A 76 3.45 -4.04 11.28
C SER A 76 4.23 -5.31 11.00
N ARG A 77 4.67 -5.97 12.07
CA ARG A 77 5.29 -7.30 12.05
C ARG A 77 4.77 -8.13 13.23
N PRO A 78 4.70 -9.46 13.11
CA PRO A 78 4.12 -10.30 14.15
C PRO A 78 4.94 -10.32 15.45
N PHE A 79 6.26 -10.09 15.37
CA PHE A 79 7.16 -9.98 16.53
C PHE A 79 8.46 -9.23 16.17
N LYS A 80 9.20 -8.74 17.18
CA LYS A 80 10.34 -7.79 17.03
C LYS A 80 11.46 -8.22 16.09
N LEU A 81 11.66 -9.51 15.84
CA LEU A 81 12.73 -10.02 14.97
C LEU A 81 12.20 -10.79 13.75
N SER A 82 10.90 -10.69 13.46
CA SER A 82 10.35 -11.28 12.24
C SER A 82 10.93 -10.61 11.01
N THR A 83 11.33 -11.42 10.02
CA THR A 83 11.68 -10.96 8.67
C THR A 83 10.44 -10.61 7.86
N HIS A 84 9.26 -11.10 8.26
CA HIS A 84 8.00 -10.85 7.57
C HIS A 84 7.33 -9.61 8.16
N SER A 85 6.82 -8.76 7.28
CA SER A 85 6.06 -7.58 7.68
C SER A 85 4.94 -7.29 6.69
N LYS A 86 3.96 -6.53 7.14
CA LYS A 86 2.80 -6.13 6.34
C LYS A 86 2.63 -4.62 6.37
N ALA A 87 2.12 -4.09 5.27
CA ALA A 87 1.64 -2.72 5.16
C ALA A 87 0.12 -2.76 4.99
N ALA A 88 -0.61 -2.24 5.98
CA ALA A 88 -2.04 -1.96 5.84
C ALA A 88 -2.20 -0.50 5.39
N ILE A 89 -2.83 -0.31 4.24
CA ILE A 89 -3.14 1.00 3.69
C ILE A 89 -4.62 1.24 3.91
N GLU A 90 -4.94 2.27 4.67
CA GLU A 90 -6.31 2.72 4.90
C GLU A 90 -6.59 3.98 4.10
N TRP A 91 -7.72 4.00 3.39
CA TRP A 91 -8.24 5.18 2.72
C TRP A 91 -9.61 5.53 3.29
N ARG A 92 -9.70 6.64 4.00
CA ARG A 92 -10.96 7.23 4.45
C ARG A 92 -11.50 8.11 3.34
N ILE A 93 -12.48 7.60 2.59
CA ILE A 93 -13.00 8.21 1.37
C ILE A 93 -13.47 9.65 1.66
N PRO A 94 -12.84 10.68 1.06
CA PRO A 94 -13.22 12.09 1.28
C PRO A 94 -14.67 12.37 0.88
N GLN A 95 -15.28 13.37 1.51
CA GLN A 95 -16.69 13.73 1.26
C GLN A 95 -16.90 14.34 -0.14
N ASP A 96 -15.87 14.96 -0.68
CA ASP A 96 -15.82 15.61 -1.99
C ASP A 96 -15.20 14.72 -3.09
N VAL A 97 -14.92 13.45 -2.79
CA VAL A 97 -14.33 12.52 -3.77
C VAL A 97 -15.23 12.41 -5.02
N ALA A 98 -14.58 12.38 -6.19
CA ALA A 98 -15.24 12.08 -7.45
C ALA A 98 -15.71 10.62 -7.48
N SER A 99 -16.89 10.38 -8.04
CA SER A 99 -17.37 9.01 -8.25
C SER A 99 -16.55 8.31 -9.33
N GLY A 100 -16.25 7.03 -9.12
CA GLY A 100 -15.64 6.17 -10.13
C GLY A 100 -14.89 5.00 -9.51
N VAL A 101 -13.96 4.44 -10.28
CA VAL A 101 -13.19 3.26 -9.87
C VAL A 101 -11.83 3.71 -9.34
N TYR A 102 -11.48 3.21 -8.17
CA TYR A 102 -10.20 3.47 -7.52
C TYR A 102 -9.47 2.16 -7.26
N ARG A 103 -8.14 2.25 -7.18
CA ARG A 103 -7.30 1.17 -6.65
C ARG A 103 -6.28 1.73 -5.67
N ILE A 104 -5.81 0.89 -4.78
CA ILE A 104 -4.74 1.23 -3.84
C ILE A 104 -3.47 0.51 -4.28
N LYS A 105 -2.37 1.24 -4.32
CA LYS A 105 -1.04 0.78 -4.68
C LYS A 105 -0.09 0.99 -3.52
N HIS A 106 0.81 0.05 -3.28
CA HIS A 106 1.81 0.11 -2.22
C HIS A 106 3.21 0.17 -2.84
N PHE A 107 4.08 0.99 -2.28
CA PHE A 107 5.51 1.01 -2.60
C PHE A 107 6.34 0.76 -1.35
N GLY A 108 7.51 0.16 -1.54
CA GLY A 108 8.47 0.04 -0.47
C GLY A 108 9.84 -0.42 -0.96
N ALA A 109 10.75 -0.58 0.00
CA ALA A 109 12.11 -1.01 -0.25
C ALA A 109 12.48 -2.17 0.68
N ALA A 110 12.85 -3.30 0.09
CA ALA A 110 13.24 -4.51 0.83
C ALA A 110 14.76 -4.62 0.94
N LYS A 111 15.26 -4.99 2.13
CA LYS A 111 16.68 -5.22 2.37
C LYS A 111 17.00 -6.71 2.35
N GLY A 112 17.78 -7.14 1.36
CA GLY A 112 18.25 -8.52 1.23
C GLY A 112 19.27 -8.94 2.31
N LEU A 113 19.66 -10.21 2.31
CA LEU A 113 20.59 -10.78 3.30
C LEU A 113 21.97 -10.11 3.28
N LEU A 114 22.46 -9.77 2.09
CA LEU A 114 23.74 -9.08 1.88
C LEU A 114 23.63 -7.55 2.02
N GLY A 115 22.48 -7.04 2.47
CA GLY A 115 22.26 -5.62 2.73
C GLY A 115 21.85 -4.77 1.53
N SER A 116 21.75 -5.33 0.33
CA SER A 116 21.22 -4.63 -0.85
C SER A 116 19.75 -4.24 -0.66
N ILE A 117 19.41 -3.04 -1.12
CA ILE A 117 18.05 -2.50 -1.09
C ILE A 117 17.43 -2.65 -2.49
N ARG A 118 16.19 -3.12 -2.55
CA ARG A 118 15.41 -3.24 -3.79
C ARG A 118 14.01 -2.67 -3.59
N HIS A 119 13.63 -1.73 -4.43
CA HIS A 119 12.27 -1.19 -4.46
C HIS A 119 11.30 -2.17 -5.09
N PHE A 120 10.06 -2.12 -4.64
CA PHE A 120 8.95 -2.92 -5.15
C PHE A 120 7.67 -2.09 -5.21
N THR A 121 6.71 -2.59 -5.98
CA THR A 121 5.33 -2.13 -6.05
C THR A 121 4.38 -3.30 -6.20
#